data_AF-A0A531K8D5-F1
#
_entry.id   AF-A0A531K8D5-F1
#
_cell.length_a   1.000
_cell.length_b   1.000
_cell.length_c   1.000
_cell.angle_alpha   90.00
_cell.angle_beta   90.00
_cell.angle_gamma   90.00
#
_symmetry.space_group_name_H-M   'P 1'
#
loop_
_entity.id
_entity.type
_entity.pdbx_description
1 polymer ?
#
loop_
_entity_poly.entity_id
_entity_poly.type
_entity_poly.pdbx_seq_one_letter_code
_entity_poly.pdbx_strand_id
1 'polypeptide(L)'
;LEVKGKLRSISGKIDRLAVSEHSVSIVDYKTNRPAPTTLEEVPPAYVLQLALYRALLQPLYPGRDVQAALLFTEAPRLIELPASAMDDALARLTGA
;
A
#
# COMPACT_ATOMS: atom_id res chain seq x y z
N LEU A 1 -0.20 -14.63 3.98
CA LEU A 1 0.89 -14.27 3.04
C LEU A 1 2.13 -15.09 3.40
N GLU A 2 2.85 -15.63 2.42
CA GLU A 2 4.10 -16.32 2.69
C GLU A 2 5.23 -15.31 2.93
N VAL A 3 5.91 -15.40 4.07
CA VAL A 3 7.01 -14.52 4.45
C VAL A 3 8.17 -15.39 4.92
N LYS A 4 9.30 -15.36 4.20
CA LYS A 4 10.49 -16.17 4.49
C LYS A 4 10.18 -17.67 4.64
N GLY A 5 9.41 -18.22 3.69
CA GLY A 5 9.05 -19.65 3.67
C GLY A 5 8.02 -20.08 4.72
N LYS A 6 7.37 -19.14 5.41
CA LYS A 6 6.34 -19.43 6.41
C LYS A 6 5.08 -18.64 6.12
N LEU A 7 3.93 -19.33 6.13
CA LEU A 7 2.64 -18.66 6.05
C LEU A 7 2.41 -17.81 7.31
N ARG A 8 2.19 -16.52 7.12
CA ARG A 8 1.86 -15.56 8.18
C ARG A 8 0.44 -15.04 7.97
N SER A 9 -0.31 -14.97 9.08
CA SER A 9 -1.53 -14.19 9.14
C SER A 9 -1.17 -12.70 9.22
N ILE A 10 -1.89 -11.88 8.48
CA ILE A 10 -1.77 -10.42 8.50
C ILE A 10 -3.15 -9.90 8.87
N SER A 11 -3.21 -9.10 9.93
CA SER A 11 -4.42 -8.40 10.34
C SER A 11 -4.18 -6.90 10.21
N GLY A 12 -5.18 -6.18 9.71
CA GLY A 12 -5.11 -4.75 9.48
C GLY A 12 -6.48 -4.21 9.07
N LYS A 13 -6.60 -2.89 9.08
CA LYS A 13 -7.79 -2.19 8.63
C LYS A 13 -7.37 -1.19 7.56
N ILE A 14 -8.00 -1.29 6.40
CA ILE A 14 -7.84 -0.31 5.34
C ILE A 14 -8.74 0.89 5.68
N ASP A 15 -8.18 2.10 5.69
CA ASP A 15 -8.94 3.31 6.00
C ASP A 15 -10.01 3.59 4.94
N ARG A 16 -9.62 3.50 3.66
CA ARG A 16 -10.53 3.66 2.52
C ARG A 16 -10.23 2.66 1.42
N LEU A 17 -11.29 1.97 0.99
CA LEU A 17 -11.30 1.10 -0.17
C LEU A 17 -12.39 1.57 -1.13
N ALA A 18 -12.03 1.83 -2.38
CA ALA A 18 -12.97 2.12 -3.45
C ALA A 18 -12.82 1.08 -4.54
N VAL A 19 -13.94 0.55 -5.04
CA VAL A 19 -13.95 -0.50 -6.05
C VAL A 19 -14.72 0.04 -7.25
N SER A 20 -14.04 0.11 -8.39
CA SER A 20 -14.63 0.46 -9.69
C SER A 20 -14.74 -0.79 -10.57
N GLU A 21 -15.26 -0.63 -11.79
CA GLU A 21 -15.29 -1.74 -12.76
C GLU A 21 -13.89 -2.25 -13.13
N HIS A 22 -12.89 -1.37 -13.14
CA HIS A 22 -11.54 -1.68 -13.65
C HIS A 22 -10.46 -1.77 -12.56
N SER A 23 -10.68 -1.14 -11.40
CA SER A 23 -9.65 -0.98 -10.39
C SER A 23 -10.19 -1.05 -8.96
N VAL A 24 -9.26 -1.29 -8.04
CA VAL A 24 -9.47 -1.21 -6.60
C VAL A 24 -8.46 -0.21 -6.06
N SER A 25 -8.95 0.88 -5.44
CA SER A 25 -8.11 1.94 -4.90
C SER A 25 -8.09 1.89 -3.38
N ILE A 26 -6.88 1.82 -2.82
CA ILE A 26 -6.60 1.90 -1.39
C ILE A 26 -6.12 3.32 -1.08
N VAL A 27 -6.72 3.98 -0.09
CA VAL A 27 -6.20 5.24 0.45
C VAL A 27 -6.03 5.11 1.95
N ASP A 28 -4.85 5.48 2.45
CA ASP A 28 -4.50 5.50 3.87
C ASP A 28 -4.14 6.92 4.29
N TYR A 29 -4.72 7.39 5.39
CA TYR A 29 -4.62 8.79 5.80
C TYR A 29 -3.46 8.98 6.79
N LYS A 30 -2.66 10.02 6.56
CA LYS A 30 -1.47 10.32 7.38
C LYS A 30 -1.52 11.75 7.91
N THR A 31 -1.07 11.91 9.16
CA THR A 31 -1.06 13.19 9.89
C THR A 31 0.36 13.66 10.21
N ASN A 32 1.38 13.15 9.50
CA ASN A 32 2.79 13.51 9.69
C ASN A 32 3.01 15.03 9.62
N ARG A 33 3.98 15.52 10.40
CA ARG A 33 4.43 16.92 10.43
C ARG A 33 5.96 16.98 10.59
N PRO A 34 6.73 17.45 9.59
CA PRO A 34 6.26 17.81 8.24
C PRO A 34 5.79 16.57 7.46
N ALA A 35 4.78 16.75 6.61
CA ALA A 35 4.35 15.76 5.65
C ALA A 35 5.38 15.63 4.51
N PRO A 36 5.70 14.40 4.07
CA PRO A 36 6.43 14.15 2.84
C PRO A 36 5.82 14.90 1.67
N THR A 37 6.67 15.46 0.82
CA THR A 37 6.30 16.18 -0.40
C THR A 37 6.53 15.36 -1.66
N THR A 38 7.42 14.37 -1.59
CA THR A 38 7.72 13.42 -2.67
C THR A 38 7.63 11.97 -2.18
N LEU A 39 7.66 11.03 -3.12
CA LEU A 39 7.63 9.60 -2.81
C LEU A 39 8.88 9.15 -2.04
N GLU A 40 10.04 9.73 -2.33
CA GLU A 40 11.33 9.38 -1.71
C GLU A 40 11.38 9.75 -0.23
N GLU A 41 10.58 10.73 0.18
CA GLU A 41 10.43 11.17 1.56
C GLU A 41 9.43 10.30 2.36
N VAL A 42 8.65 9.44 1.68
CA VAL A 42 7.67 8.58 2.35
C VAL A 42 8.38 7.53 3.22
N PRO A 43 8.01 7.39 4.50
CA PRO A 43 8.55 6.34 5.35
C PRO A 43 8.37 4.93 4.72
N PRO A 44 9.44 4.11 4.63
CA PRO A 44 9.37 2.79 3.99
C PRO A 44 8.30 1.86 4.60
N ALA A 45 8.02 2.03 5.89
CA ALA A 45 6.97 1.28 6.58
C ALA A 45 5.56 1.53 5.99
N TYR A 46 5.28 2.75 5.51
CA TYR A 46 3.99 3.06 4.89
C TYR A 46 3.87 2.40 3.51
N VAL A 47 4.97 2.37 2.74
CA VAL A 47 5.02 1.63 1.46
C VAL A 47 4.80 0.14 1.69
N LEU A 48 5.48 -0.45 2.67
CA LEU A 48 5.31 -1.86 3.02
C LEU A 48 3.88 -2.18 3.47
N GLN A 49 3.28 -1.33 4.29
CA GLN A 49 1.89 -1.51 4.74
C GLN A 49 0.92 -1.57 3.55
N LEU A 50 1.01 -0.62 2.62
CA LEU A 50 0.15 -0.60 1.44
C LEU A 50 0.46 -1.74 0.46
N ALA A 51 1.73 -2.17 0.37
CA ALA A 51 2.11 -3.36 -0.39
C ALA A 51 1.45 -4.64 0.17
N LEU A 52 1.41 -4.79 1.50
CA LEU A 52 0.73 -5.91 2.16
C LEU A 52 -0.79 -5.87 1.89
N TYR A 53 -1.41 -4.71 1.96
CA TYR A 53 -2.84 -4.57 1.65
C TYR A 53 -3.12 -4.90 0.18
N ARG A 54 -2.32 -4.38 -0.75
CA ARG A 54 -2.42 -4.68 -2.18
C ARG A 54 -2.32 -6.19 -2.44
N ALA A 55 -1.31 -6.85 -1.87
CA ALA A 55 -1.09 -8.28 -2.04
C ALA A 55 -2.23 -9.14 -1.47
N LEU A 56 -2.86 -8.71 -0.36
CA LEU A 56 -4.00 -9.41 0.22
C LEU A 56 -5.31 -9.18 -0.56
N LEU A 57 -5.46 -8.03 -1.23
CA LEU A 57 -6.65 -7.71 -2.01
C LEU A 57 -6.62 -8.26 -3.44
N GLN A 58 -5.44 -8.38 -4.06
CA GLN A 58 -5.30 -8.86 -5.43
C GLN A 58 -6.05 -10.19 -5.70
N PRO A 59 -5.95 -11.23 -4.84
CA PRO A 59 -6.70 -12.47 -5.04
C PRO A 59 -8.23 -12.32 -4.91
N LEU A 60 -8.70 -11.28 -4.23
CA LEU A 60 -10.13 -11.02 -4.00
C LEU A 60 -10.79 -10.28 -5.18
N TYR A 61 -9.99 -9.63 -6.04
CA TYR A 61 -10.47 -8.83 -7.17
C TYR A 61 -9.77 -9.25 -8.47
N PRO A 62 -10.03 -10.48 -8.97
CA PRO A 62 -9.42 -10.95 -10.20
C PRO A 62 -9.78 -10.05 -11.38
N GLY A 63 -8.79 -9.73 -12.22
CA GLY A 63 -8.95 -8.88 -13.40
C GLY A 63 -9.08 -7.38 -13.11
N ARG A 64 -8.84 -6.92 -11.88
CA ARG A 64 -8.82 -5.50 -11.53
C ARG A 64 -7.45 -5.07 -11.01
N ASP A 65 -7.03 -3.88 -11.40
CA ASP A 65 -5.78 -3.30 -10.91
C ASP A 65 -5.96 -2.77 -9.49
N VAL A 66 -5.18 -3.31 -8.55
CA VAL A 66 -5.16 -2.84 -7.16
C VAL A 66 -4.08 -1.77 -7.01
N GLN A 67 -4.53 -0.53 -6.79
CA GLN A 67 -3.73 0.69 -6.65
C GLN A 67 -3.75 1.20 -5.21
N ALA A 68 -2.74 1.96 -4.81
CA ALA A 68 -2.65 2.49 -3.45
C ALA A 68 -2.04 3.89 -3.42
N ALA A 69 -2.54 4.73 -2.51
CA ALA A 69 -2.01 6.07 -2.27
C ALA A 69 -2.06 6.43 -0.77
N LEU A 70 -1.16 7.33 -0.39
CA LEU A 70 -1.13 7.95 0.94
C LEU A 70 -1.70 9.37 0.82
N LEU A 71 -2.69 9.69 1.66
CA LEU A 71 -3.21 11.06 1.76
C LEU A 71 -2.69 11.71 3.04
N PHE A 72 -1.72 12.60 2.89
CA PHE A 72 -1.23 13.43 3.98
C PHE A 72 -2.22 14.58 4.19
N THR A 73 -2.53 14.88 5.45
CA THR A 73 -3.59 15.82 5.83
C THR A 73 -3.08 17.16 6.35
N GLU A 74 -1.79 17.26 6.73
CA GLU A 74 -1.17 18.55 7.09
C GLU A 74 -1.13 19.51 5.89
N ALA A 75 -0.71 19.01 4.73
CA ALA A 75 -0.98 19.57 3.42
C ALA A 75 -1.78 18.51 2.67
N PRO A 76 -2.95 18.81 2.05
CA PRO A 76 -3.84 17.83 1.42
C PRO A 76 -3.19 17.21 0.17
N ARG A 77 -2.20 16.36 0.40
CA ARG A 77 -1.27 15.83 -0.59
C ARG A 77 -1.50 14.35 -0.72
N LEU A 78 -1.88 13.96 -1.92
CA LEU A 78 -1.95 12.57 -2.32
C LEU A 78 -0.61 12.16 -2.92
N ILE A 79 0.00 11.12 -2.37
CA ILE A 79 1.19 10.48 -2.94
C ILE A 79 0.77 9.06 -3.35
N GLU A 80 0.64 8.86 -4.66
CA GLU A 80 0.39 7.55 -5.24
C GLU A 80 1.64 6.68 -5.14
N LEU A 81 1.46 5.40 -4.79
CA LEU A 81 2.56 4.44 -4.73
C LEU A 81 2.64 3.68 -6.05
N PRO A 82 3.77 3.76 -6.79
CA PRO A 82 4.01 2.92 -7.95
C PRO A 82 3.95 1.44 -7.58
N ALA A 83 3.45 0.61 -8.51
CA ALA A 83 3.43 -0.84 -8.34
C ALA A 83 4.82 -1.40 -7.99
N SER A 84 5.86 -0.93 -8.70
CA SER A 84 7.25 -1.32 -8.46
C SER A 84 7.71 -1.03 -7.04
N ALA A 85 7.41 0.14 -6.48
CA ALA A 85 7.81 0.49 -5.12
C ALA A 85 7.16 -0.44 -4.07
N MET A 86 5.90 -0.84 -4.31
CA MET A 86 5.20 -1.79 -3.46
C MET A 86 5.72 -3.23 -3.64
N ASP A 87 5.98 -3.64 -4.87
CA ASP A 87 6.54 -4.96 -5.20
C ASP A 87 7.93 -5.13 -4.55
N ASP A 88 8.78 -4.12 -4.68
CA ASP A 88 10.12 -4.08 -4.05
C ASP A 88 10.03 -4.14 -2.52
N ALA A 89 9.07 -3.42 -1.92
CA ALA A 89 8.87 -3.46 -0.47
C ALA A 89 8.44 -4.85 0.00
N LEU A 90 7.55 -5.50 -0.75
CA LEU A 90 7.08 -6.85 -0.45
C LEU A 90 8.21 -7.88 -0.59
N ALA A 91 9.00 -7.81 -1.67
CA ALA A 91 10.15 -8.67 -1.92
C ALA A 91 11.17 -8.62 -0.77
N ARG A 92 11.50 -7.40 -0.29
CA ARG A 92 12.38 -7.21 0.88
C ARG A 92 11.84 -7.88 2.15
N LEU A 93 10.53 -7.90 2.35
CA LEU A 93 9.91 -8.56 3.50
C LEU A 93 9.94 -10.09 3.36
N THR A 94 9.60 -10.61 2.18
CA THR A 94 9.48 -12.05 1.91
C THR A 94 10.83 -12.74 1.74
N GLY A 95 11.88 -11.98 1.39
CA GLY A 95 13.22 -12.51 1.10
C GLY A 95 13.32 -13.11 -0.30
N ALA A 96 12.48 -12.66 -1.23
CA ALA A 96 12.43 -13.05 -2.63
C ALA A 96 13.19 -12.05 -3.52
#